data_AF-A0A7H4M343-F1
#
_entry.id   AF-A0A7H4M343-F1
#
_cell.length_a   1.000
_cell.length_b   1.000
_cell.length_c   1.000
_cell.angle_alpha   90.00
_cell.angle_beta   90.00
_cell.angle_gamma   90.00
#
_symmetry.space_group_name_H-M   'P 1'
#
loop_
_entity.id
_entity.type
_entity.pdbx_description
1 polymer ?
#
loop_
_entity_poly.entity_id
_entity_poly.type
_entity_poly.pdbx_seq_one_letter_code
_entity_poly.pdbx_strand_id
1 'polypeptide(L)' 'MDHFARPDDELAIAQREGILHRNFQGYTTQGDTDLLGMGVSAISMIGDCYAQNQKELKQYYQQVDETGNGAVARYCVDAR' A
#
# COMPACT_ATOMS: atom_id res chain seq x y z
N MET A 1 10.24 8.84 -9.46
CA MET A 1 10.34 9.91 -8.43
C MET A 1 9.79 11.12 -9.15
N ASP A 2 8.47 11.28 -9.07
CA ASP A 2 7.69 12.01 -10.09
C ASP A 2 6.69 12.98 -9.41
N HIS A 3 7.02 13.43 -8.20
CA HIS A 3 6.19 14.34 -7.40
C HIS A 3 6.97 15.62 -7.09
N PHE A 4 6.34 16.76 -7.40
CA PHE A 4 6.81 18.09 -7.04
C PHE A 4 5.81 18.68 -6.05
N ALA A 5 6.31 19.22 -4.94
CA ALA A 5 5.51 19.87 -3.91
C ALA A 5 6.06 21.29 -3.66
N ARG A 6 5.22 22.20 -3.18
CA ARG A 6 5.68 23.55 -2.81
C ARG A 6 6.60 23.48 -1.57
N PRO A 7 7.49 24.46 -1.35
CA PRO A 7 8.40 24.43 -0.21
C PRO A 7 7.69 24.36 1.16
N ASP A 8 6.49 24.92 1.25
CA ASP A 8 5.59 24.97 2.41
C ASP A 8 4.59 23.80 2.48
N ASP A 9 4.65 22.86 1.54
CA ASP A 9 3.82 21.66 1.55
C ASP A 9 4.26 20.68 2.64
N GLU A 10 3.30 19.98 3.25
CA GLU A 10 3.55 19.00 4.31
C GLU A 10 4.53 17.90 3.88
N LEU A 11 4.50 17.47 2.60
CA LEU A 11 5.44 16.49 2.07
C LEU A 11 6.87 17.04 2.01
N ALA A 12 7.04 18.31 1.63
CA ALA A 12 8.34 18.96 1.57
C ALA A 12 8.91 19.22 2.97
N ILE A 13 8.04 19.52 3.95
CA ILE A 13 8.41 19.65 5.36
C ILE A 13 8.85 18.30 5.91
N ALA A 14 8.02 17.26 5.76
CA ALA A 14 8.33 15.90 6.21
C ALA A 14 9.61 15.35 5.57
N GLN A 15 9.90 15.70 4.31
CA GLN A 15 11.16 15.35 3.65
C GLN A 15 12.37 15.97 4.35
N ARG A 16 12.30 17.28 4.67
CA ARG A 16 13.38 17.99 5.36
C ARG A 16 13.59 17.49 6.78
N GLU A 17 12.52 17.05 7.44
CA GLU A 17 12.53 16.51 8.80
C GLU A 17 12.90 15.01 8.86
N GLY A 18 13.04 14.34 7.71
CA GLY A 18 13.42 12.92 7.64
C GLY A 18 12.29 11.95 8.00
N ILE A 19 11.05 12.43 8.07
CA ILE A 19 9.85 11.66 8.42
C ILE A 19 8.90 11.46 7.22
N LEU A 20 9.40 11.66 6.00
CA LEU A 20 8.62 11.39 4.80
C LEU A 20 8.57 9.88 4.56
N HIS A 21 7.36 9.34 4.51
CA HIS A 21 7.12 7.93 4.20
C HIS A 21 6.62 7.76 2.76
N ARG A 22 6.74 6.55 2.23
CA ARG A 22 6.24 6.20 0.90
C ARG A 22 5.52 4.86 0.95
N ASN A 23 4.30 4.81 0.42
CA ASN A 23 3.56 3.57 0.22
C ASN A 23 3.29 3.34 -1.28
N PHE A 24 2.43 2.37 -1.61
CA PHE A 24 2.11 2.04 -3.00
C PHE A 24 1.36 3.14 -3.76
N GLN A 25 0.70 4.06 -3.07
CA GLN A 25 -0.04 5.18 -3.66
C GLN A 25 0.82 6.45 -3.83
N GLY A 26 1.93 6.58 -3.09
CA GLY A 26 2.81 7.75 -3.21
C GLY A 26 3.52 8.11 -1.90
N TYR A 27 3.93 9.36 -1.81
CA TYR A 27 4.53 9.93 -0.59
C TYR A 27 3.44 10.30 0.42
N THR A 28 3.71 10.08 1.69
CA THR A 28 2.79 10.33 2.80
C THR A 28 3.56 10.79 4.03
N THR A 29 2.92 11.62 4.85
CA THR A 29 3.41 12.03 6.17
C THR A 29 3.04 11.02 7.27
N GLN A 30 2.17 10.06 6.96
CA GLN A 30 1.71 9.04 7.90
C GLN A 30 2.58 7.78 7.75
N GLY A 31 3.61 7.68 8.59
CA GLY A 31 4.39 6.47 8.78
C GLY A 31 3.65 5.41 9.59
N ASP A 32 4.07 4.16 9.46
CA ASP A 32 3.65 3.02 10.29
C ASP A 32 2.14 2.74 10.34
N THR A 33 1.40 3.17 9.33
CA THR A 33 -0.03 2.84 9.18
C THR A 33 -0.21 1.59 8.33
N ASP A 34 -1.12 0.72 8.77
CA ASP A 34 -1.62 -0.36 7.93
C ASP A 34 -2.38 0.21 6.71
N LEU A 35 -2.00 -0.23 5.53
CA LEU A 35 -2.65 0.05 4.25
C LEU A 35 -3.46 -1.17 3.83
N LEU A 36 -4.79 -1.05 3.77
CA LEU A 36 -5.67 -2.06 3.18
C LEU A 36 -6.11 -1.64 1.77
N GLY A 37 -5.60 -2.34 0.77
CA GLY A 37 -6.01 -2.16 -0.62
C GLY A 37 -7.22 -3.03 -0.97
N MET A 38 -8.27 -2.42 -1.53
CA MET A 38 -9.47 -3.12 -2.01
C MET A 38 -9.58 -3.05 -3.53
N GLY A 39 -10.18 -4.08 -4.13
CA GLY A 39 -10.34 -4.19 -5.58
C GLY A 39 -9.27 -5.05 -6.26
N VAL A 40 -9.46 -5.25 -7.56
CA VAL A 40 -8.52 -5.98 -8.43
C VAL A 40 -7.14 -5.32 -8.39
N SER A 41 -6.09 -6.13 -8.33
CA SER A 41 -4.66 -5.74 -8.29
C SER A 41 -4.20 -4.94 -7.06
N ALA A 42 -5.10 -4.58 -6.15
CA ALA A 42 -4.80 -3.76 -4.99
C ALA A 42 -3.74 -4.40 -4.10
N ILE A 43 -2.89 -3.56 -3.51
CA ILE A 43 -1.81 -3.97 -2.62
C ILE A 43 -2.10 -3.44 -1.23
N SER A 44 -1.95 -4.33 -0.24
CA SER A 44 -2.06 -4.03 1.17
C SER A 44 -0.69 -4.19 1.84
N MET A 45 -0.43 -3.40 2.86
CA MET A 45 0.71 -3.50 3.77
C MET A 45 0.13 -3.48 5.18
N ILE A 46 0.17 -4.60 5.90
CA ILE A 46 -0.40 -4.73 7.25
C ILE A 46 0.67 -5.35 8.14
N GLY A 47 1.11 -4.61 9.16
CA GLY A 47 2.35 -4.89 9.87
C GLY A 47 3.52 -5.09 8.89
N ASP A 48 4.34 -6.10 9.13
CA ASP A 48 5.47 -6.46 8.28
C ASP A 48 5.10 -7.35 7.07
N CYS A 49 3.80 -7.39 6.73
CA CYS A 49 3.28 -8.22 5.65
C CYS A 49 2.74 -7.38 4.49
N TYR A 50 3.11 -7.78 3.28
CA TYR A 50 2.53 -7.30 2.04
C TYR A 50 1.55 -8.33 1.49
N ALA A 51 0.39 -7.88 1.05
CA ALA A 51 -0.57 -8.73 0.35
C ALA A 51 -1.02 -8.10 -0.97
N GLN A 52 -1.20 -8.91 -2.02
CA GLN A 52 -1.74 -8.44 -3.30
C GLN A 52 -2.99 -9.23 -3.69
N ASN A 53 -4.03 -8.50 -4.10
CA ASN A 53 -5.24 -9.08 -4.65
C ASN A 53 -5.02 -9.61 -6.08
N GLN A 54 -5.90 -10.50 -6.54
CA GLN A 54 -5.93 -11.01 -7.90
C GLN A 54 -5.75 -9.88 -8.91
N LYS A 55 -4.84 -10.05 -9.86
CA LYS A 55 -4.55 -9.05 -10.91
C LYS A 55 -5.54 -9.12 -12.06
N GLU A 56 -6.05 -10.31 -12.33
CA GLU A 56 -7.02 -10.55 -13.38
C GLU A 56 -8.44 -10.36 -12.85
N LEU A 57 -9.21 -9.48 -13.50
CA LEU A 57 -10.55 -9.10 -13.04
C LEU A 57 -11.49 -10.30 -12.92
N LYS A 58 -11.43 -11.25 -13.86
CA LYS A 58 -12.24 -12.47 -13.82
C LYS A 58 -11.92 -13.35 -12.61
N GLN A 59 -10.62 -13.53 -12.32
CA GLN A 59 -10.17 -14.33 -11.18
C GLN A 59 -10.49 -13.62 -9.86
N TYR A 60 -10.38 -12.29 -9.83
CA TYR A 60 -10.76 -11.49 -8.67
C TYR A 60 -12.23 -11.69 -8.31
N TYR A 61 -13.14 -11.53 -9.28
CA TYR A 61 -14.57 -11.74 -9.01
C TYR A 61 -14.86 -13.17 -8.57
N GLN A 62 -14.31 -14.17 -9.27
CA GLN A 62 -14.49 -15.57 -8.89
C GLN A 62 -14.05 -15.83 -7.45
N GLN A 63 -12.85 -15.36 -7.07
CA GLN A 63 -12.33 -15.60 -5.72
C GLN A 63 -13.11 -14.85 -4.64
N VAL A 64 -13.56 -13.62 -4.93
CA VAL A 64 -14.41 -12.85 -4.01
C VAL A 64 -15.74 -13.55 -3.79
N ASP A 65 -16.37 -14.07 -4.84
CA ASP A 65 -17.62 -14.82 -4.73
C ASP A 65 -17.45 -16.13 -3.95
N GLU A 66 -16.32 -16.83 -4.12
CA GLU A 66 -16.04 -18.11 -3.47
C GLU A 66 -15.57 -17.99 -2.01
N THR A 67 -14.79 -16.94 -1.68
CA THR A 67 -14.05 -16.86 -0.41
C THR A 67 -14.25 -15.54 0.35
N GLY A 68 -15.00 -14.59 -0.21
CA GLY A 68 -15.25 -13.28 0.38
C GLY A 68 -14.06 -12.31 0.34
N ASN A 69 -12.95 -12.68 -0.30
CA ASN A 69 -11.76 -11.82 -0.43
C ASN A 69 -10.99 -12.10 -1.73
N GLY A 70 -10.22 -11.12 -2.19
CA GLY A 70 -9.41 -11.23 -3.42
C GLY A 70 -7.93 -11.51 -3.20
N ALA A 71 -7.47 -11.75 -1.97
CA ALA A 71 -6.04 -11.80 -1.63
C ALA A 71 -5.37 -13.09 -2.11
N VAL A 72 -4.20 -12.98 -2.76
CA VAL A 72 -3.51 -14.13 -3.39
C VAL A 72 -2.15 -14.39 -2.78
N ALA A 73 -1.28 -13.38 -2.79
CA ALA A 73 0.10 -13.51 -2.34
C ALA A 73 0.27 -12.73 -1.04
N ARG A 74 0.93 -13.34 -0.05
CA ARG A 74 1.37 -12.69 1.19
C ARG A 74 2.87 -12.85 1.34
N TYR A 75 3.60 -11.75 1.48
CA TYR A 75 5.03 -11.74 1.80
C TYR A 75 5.20 -11.03 3.13
N CYS A 76 5.51 -11.78 4.18
CA CYS A 76 5.84 -11.21 5.48
C CYS A 76 7.36 -11.21 5.63
N VAL A 77 7.92 -10.04 5.89
CA VAL A 77 9.32 -9.92 6.31
C VAL A 77 9.34 -10.11 7.83
N ASP A 78 10.08 -11.11 8.29
CA ASP A 78 10.19 -11.41 9.71
C ASP A 78 10.97 -10.26 10.39
N ALA A 79 10.27 -9.43 11.17
CA ALA A 79 10.89 -8.39 11.98
C ALA A 79 11.64 -9.06 13.14
N ARG A 80 12.94 -9.28 12.94
CA ARG A 80 13.86 -9.66 14.01
C ARG A 80 14.12 -8.50 14.96
#